data_AF-A0ABD0RRJ7-F1
#
_entry.id   AF-A0ABD0RRJ7-F1
#
_cell.length_a   1.000
_cell.length_b   1.000
_cell.length_c   1.000
_cell.angle_alpha   90.00
_cell.angle_beta   90.00
_cell.angle_gamma   90.00
#
_symmetry.space_group_name_H-M   'P 1'
#
loop_
_entity.id
_entity.type
_entity.pdbx_description
1 polymer ?
#
loop_
_entity_poly.entity_id
_entity_poly.type
_entity_poly.pdbx_seq_one_letter_code
_entity_poly.pdbx_strand_id
1 'polypeptide(L)' 'HELPFDRHDWIIDRCGKEVRYVIDYYDGGQVAKHTILDVRPAFDSLGAVWDRMKVA' A
#
# COMPACT_ATOMS: atom_id res chain seq x y z
N HIS A 1 2.46 -17.20 6.83
CA HIS A 1 2.78 -15.83 6.41
C HIS A 1 4.27 -15.66 6.56
N GLU A 2 5.01 -15.80 5.47
CA GLU A 2 6.42 -15.45 5.45
C GLU A 2 6.54 -13.93 5.61
N LEU A 3 7.56 -13.49 6.34
CA LEU A 3 7.84 -12.06 6.49
C LEU A 3 8.35 -11.53 5.15
N PRO A 4 7.89 -10.34 4.69
CA PRO A 4 8.45 -9.73 3.49
C PRO A 4 9.94 -9.48 3.72
N PHE A 5 10.77 -9.87 2.75
CA PHE A 5 12.21 -9.67 2.87
C PHE A 5 12.59 -8.20 2.65
N ASP A 6 11.70 -7.45 2.00
CA ASP A 6 11.85 -6.03 1.74
C ASP A 6 10.48 -5.35 1.74
N ARG A 7 10.38 -4.24 2.47
CA ARG A 7 9.16 -3.46 2.61
C ARG A 7 9.48 -1.99 2.36
N HIS A 8 8.73 -1.40 1.45
CA HIS A 8 8.86 -0.01 1.07
C HIS A 8 7.57 0.76 1.31
N ASP A 9 7.67 1.91 1.97
CA ASP A 9 6.58 2.84 2.19
C ASP A 9 6.72 4.03 1.21
N TRP A 10 5.80 4.16 0.26
CA TRP A 10 5.82 5.19 -0.79
C TRP A 10 4.66 6.16 -0.61
N ILE A 11 4.89 7.46 -0.73
CA ILE A 11 3.82 8.48 -0.73
C ILE A 11 3.57 8.90 -2.17
N ILE A 12 2.34 8.74 -2.64
CA ILE A 12 1.93 9.09 -3.99
C ILE A 12 0.90 10.23 -3.91
N ASP A 13 1.17 11.32 -4.63
CA ASP A 13 0.18 12.38 -4.85
C ASP A 13 -0.84 11.94 -5.91
N ARG A 14 -2.10 11.81 -5.50
CA ARG A 14 -3.23 11.55 -6.37
C ARG A 14 -4.12 12.78 -6.43
N CYS A 15 -3.86 13.64 -7.41
CA CYS A 15 -4.65 14.84 -7.69
C CYS A 15 -4.77 15.78 -6.47
N GLY A 16 -3.66 16.04 -5.77
CA GLY A 16 -3.61 16.89 -4.58
C GLY A 16 -3.89 16.14 -3.27
N LYS A 17 -3.95 14.80 -3.30
CA LYS A 17 -4.13 13.95 -2.13
C LYS A 17 -2.95 13.01 -1.99
N GLU A 18 -2.19 13.18 -0.93
CA GLU A 18 -1.14 12.24 -0.54
C GLU A 18 -1.78 10.94 -0.04
N VAL A 19 -1.47 9.84 -0.74
CA VAL A 19 -1.86 8.49 -0.34
C VAL A 19 -0.59 7.67 -0.18
N ARG A 20 -0.37 7.15 1.02
CA ARG A 20 0.75 6.24 1.27
C ARG A 20 0.38 4.83 0.82
N TYR A 21 1.33 4.18 0.16
CA TYR A 21 1.29 2.79 -0.25
C TYR A 21 2.38 2.02 0.48
N VAL A 22 2.06 0.81 0.88
CA VAL A 22 3.01 -0.18 1.35
C VAL A 22 3.21 -1.20 0.24
N ILE A 23 4.46 -1.41 -0.14
CA ILE A 23 4.88 -2.41 -1.10
C ILE A 23 5.68 -3.46 -0.33
N ASP A 24 5.12 -4.66 -0.23
CA ASP A 24 5.73 -5.81 0.43
C ASP A 24 6.26 -6.77 -0.66
N TYR A 25 7.57 -7.05 -0.65
CA TYR A 25 8.21 -7.99 -1.57
C TYR A 25 8.40 -9.35 -0.89
N TYR A 26 7.92 -10.40 -1.56
CA TYR A 26 8.03 -11.79 -1.11
C TYR A 26 8.79 -12.63 -2.13
N ASP A 27 9.59 -13.56 -1.64
CA ASP A 27 10.24 -14.56 -2.48
C ASP A 27 9.17 -15.55 -2.97
N GLY A 28 9.07 -15.76 -4.29
CA GLY A 28 8.14 -16.72 -4.88
C GLY A 28 8.51 -18.19 -4.62
N GLY A 29 9.61 -18.42 -3.89
CA GLY A 29 10.08 -19.74 -3.48
C GLY A 29 10.92 -20.42 -4.55
N GLN A 30 11.51 -21.56 -4.20
CA GLN A 30 12.53 -22.25 -5.03
C GLN A 30 12.04 -22.72 -6.40
N VAL A 31 10.71 -22.84 -6.60
CA VAL A 31 10.11 -23.40 -7.81
C VAL A 31 9.78 -22.30 -8.85
N ALA A 32 9.62 -21.05 -8.40
CA ALA A 32 9.29 -19.92 -9.26
C ALA A 32 10.30 -18.80 -9.05
N LYS A 33 11.14 -18.51 -10.05
CA LYS A 33 12.09 -17.37 -10.05
C LYS A 33 11.39 -16.00 -10.17
N HIS A 34 10.17 -15.87 -9.68
CA HIS A 34 9.39 -14.64 -9.76
C HIS A 34 9.20 -14.08 -8.35
N THR A 35 9.41 -12.79 -8.19
CA THR A 35 9.12 -12.08 -6.95
C THR A 35 7.62 -11.81 -6.88
N ILE A 36 7.00 -12.08 -5.74
CA ILE A 36 5.59 -11.75 -5.49
C ILE A 36 5.57 -10.36 -4.86
N LEU A 37 4.76 -9.45 -5.43
CA LEU A 37 4.60 -8.09 -4.91
C LEU A 37 3.18 -7.95 -4.38
N ASP A 38 3.05 -7.55 -3.12
CA ASP A 38 1.79 -7.08 -2.54
C ASP A 38 1.84 -5.56 -2.41
N VAL A 39 0.87 -4.88 -3.02
CA VAL A 39 0.80 -3.41 -3.07
C VAL A 39 -0.53 -2.98 -2.51
N ARG A 40 -0.51 -2.31 -1.35
CA ARG A 40 -1.73 -1.91 -0.65
C ARG A 40 -1.65 -0.47 -0.14
N PRO A 41 -2.75 0.30 -0.21
CA PRO A 41 -2.80 1.61 0.43
C PRO A 41 -2.72 1.44 1.94
N ALA A 42 -1.86 2.23 2.56
CA ALA A 42 -1.75 2.29 4.00
C ALA A 42 -3.01 2.95 4.57
N PHE A 43 -3.56 2.38 5.65
CA PHE A 43 -4.83 2.79 6.27
C PHE A 43 -4.72 4.08 7.10
N ASP A 44 -4.05 5.11 6.56
CA ASP A 44 -3.62 6.28 7.35
C ASP A 44 -4.58 7.45 7.28
N SER A 45 -5.55 7.45 6.37
CA SER A 45 -6.37 8.64 6.11
C SER A 45 -7.80 8.51 6.64
N LEU A 46 -8.02 9.08 7.83
CA LEU A 46 -9.34 9.44 8.36
C LEU A 46 -10.05 10.51 7.50
N GLY A 47 -9.33 11.19 6.61
CA GLY A 47 -9.87 12.28 5.77
C GLY A 47 -10.95 11.84 4.79
N ALA A 48 -10.93 10.58 4.32
CA ALA A 48 -11.97 10.07 3.42
C ALA A 48 -13.33 9.88 4.12
N VAL A 49 -13.34 9.70 5.45
CA VAL A 49 -14.58 9.61 6.24
C VAL A 49 -15.19 10.99 6.46
N TRP A 50 -14.36 12.03 6.62
CA TRP A 50 -14.83 13.41 6.83
C TRP A 50 -15.43 14.04 5.58
N ASP A 51 -14.86 13.76 4.40
CA ASP A 51 -15.33 14.35 3.14
C ASP A 51 -16.75 13.90 2.77
N ARG A 52 -17.19 12.73 3.28
CA ARG A 52 -18.57 12.24 3.14
C ARG A 52 -19.57 12.85 4.12
N MET A 53 -19.14 13.50 5.20
CA MET A 53 -20.04 14.16 6.16
C MET A 53 -20.37 15.61 5.78
N LYS A 54 -19.58 16.24 4.90
CA LYS A 54 -19.81 17.63 4.48
C LYS A 54 -20.75 17.79 3.28
N VAL A 55 -21.12 16.69 2.64
CA VAL A 55 -22.15 16.66 1.60
C VAL A 55 -23.46 16.20 2.25
N ALA A 56 -24.01 17.05 3.11
CA ALA A 56 -25.35 16.95 3.68
C ALA A 56 -26.02 18.33 3.60
#